data_AF-A0A9X5I594-F1
#
_entry.id   AF-A0A9X5I594-F1
#
_cell.length_a   1.000
_cell.length_b   1.000
_cell.length_c   1.000
_cell.angle_alpha   90.00
_cell.angle_beta   90.00
_cell.angle_gamma   90.00
#
_symmetry.space_group_name_H-M   'P 1'
#
loop_
_entity.id
_entity.type
_entity.pdbx_description
1 polymer ?
#
loop_
_entity_poly.entity_id
_entity_poly.type
_entity_poly.pdbx_seq_one_letter_code
_entity_poly.pdbx_strand_id
1 'polypeptide(L)'
;MIAFEVYLNGEKLCTAGLRDLSVLTAILNWRQRQADASTANPEEIDAEDLRLYVGGMLNIAEGSREFLRWLDLNLEVGDEITIKIADANTVDMPIRREKVELNFSPRK
;
A
#
# COMPACT_ATOMS: atom_id res chain seq x y z
N MET A 1 15.66 3.12 12.36
CA MET A 1 14.19 3.04 12.48
C MET A 1 13.73 1.83 11.70
N ILE A 2 12.65 1.15 12.09
CA ILE A 2 12.13 0.03 11.30
C ILE A 2 11.69 0.52 9.92
N ALA A 3 12.13 -0.17 8.88
CA ALA A 3 11.79 0.12 7.49
C ALA A 3 11.64 -1.17 6.69
N PHE A 4 10.88 -1.10 5.60
CA PHE A 4 10.78 -2.15 4.59
C PHE A 4 11.58 -1.73 3.37
N GLU A 5 12.65 -2.46 3.07
CA GLU A 5 13.29 -2.40 1.77
C GLU A 5 12.52 -3.34 0.83
N VAL A 6 11.94 -2.77 -0.23
CA VAL A 6 11.05 -3.47 -1.15
C VAL A 6 11.75 -3.59 -2.49
N TYR A 7 11.82 -4.81 -3.00
CA TYR A 7 12.45 -5.14 -4.27
C TYR A 7 11.46 -5.90 -5.16
N LEU A 8 11.54 -5.66 -6.46
CA LEU A 8 10.82 -6.38 -7.50
C LEU A 8 11.85 -6.91 -8.51
N ASN A 9 11.89 -8.21 -8.73
CA ASN A 9 12.83 -8.87 -9.65
C ASN A 9 14.30 -8.48 -9.39
N GLY A 10 14.65 -8.30 -8.12
CA GLY A 10 15.99 -7.89 -7.68
C GLY A 10 16.27 -6.38 -7.72
N GLU A 11 15.41 -5.57 -8.34
CA GLU A 11 15.54 -4.11 -8.35
C GLU A 11 14.89 -3.49 -7.12
N LYS A 12 15.61 -2.60 -6.42
CA LYS A 12 15.07 -1.91 -5.25
C LYS A 12 14.09 -0.83 -5.68
N LEU A 13 12.83 -0.98 -5.29
CA LEU A 13 11.78 -0.01 -5.57
C LEU A 13 11.74 1.11 -4.54
N CYS A 14 11.81 0.77 -3.25
CA CYS A 14 11.82 1.77 -2.18
C CYS A 14 12.33 1.22 -0.84
N THR A 15 12.64 2.15 0.06
CA THR A 15 12.84 1.97 1.50
C THR A 15 11.71 2.69 2.23
N ALA A 16 10.64 1.98 2.54
CA ALA A 16 9.47 2.54 3.20
C ALA A 16 9.62 2.52 4.72
N GLY A 17 9.46 3.66 5.36
CA GLY A 17 9.51 3.78 6.82
C GLY A 17 9.43 5.22 7.26
N LEU A 18 9.09 5.44 8.53
CA LEU A 18 9.19 6.72 9.22
C LEU A 18 9.26 6.44 10.72
N ARG A 19 9.94 7.30 11.49
CA ARG A 19 10.10 7.09 12.94
C ARG A 19 8.77 7.07 13.69
N ASP A 20 7.81 7.90 13.27
CA ASP A 20 6.56 8.14 14.00
C ASP A 20 5.37 7.39 13.40
N LEU A 21 5.61 6.34 12.60
CA LEU A 21 4.53 5.50 12.07
C LEU A 21 3.81 4.78 13.20
N SER A 22 2.48 4.88 13.20
CA SER A 22 1.63 3.99 13.99
C SER A 22 1.47 2.62 13.32
N VAL A 23 1.61 2.56 12.00
CA VAL A 23 1.67 1.31 11.23
C VAL A 23 2.53 1.47 9.98
N LEU A 24 3.27 0.42 9.64
CA LEU A 24 3.92 0.24 8.34
C LEU A 24 3.44 -1.11 7.79
N THR A 25 2.96 -1.11 6.55
CA THR A 25 2.24 -2.23 5.96
C THR A 25 2.68 -2.45 4.52
N ALA A 26 2.87 -3.72 4.15
CA ALA A 26 2.96 -4.17 2.77
C ALA A 26 1.85 -5.20 2.53
N ILE A 27 1.05 -5.01 1.48
CA ILE A 27 -0.07 -5.89 1.13
C ILE A 27 0.10 -6.31 -0.32
N LEU A 28 0.12 -7.62 -0.55
CA LEU A 28 -0.04 -8.23 -1.86
C LEU A 28 -1.51 -8.67 -2.01
N ASN A 29 -2.22 -8.06 -2.96
CA ASN A 29 -3.60 -8.41 -3.27
C ASN A 29 -3.64 -9.17 -4.59
N TRP A 30 -4.46 -10.21 -4.66
CA TRP A 30 -4.94 -10.80 -5.91
C TRP A 30 -6.46 -10.85 -5.84
N ARG A 31 -7.14 -10.33 -6.86
CA ARG A 31 -8.59 -10.49 -7.01
C ARG A 31 -8.91 -11.01 -8.39
N GLN A 32 -9.57 -12.15 -8.43
CA GLN A 32 -10.25 -12.64 -9.63
C GLN A 32 -11.65 -12.04 -9.66
N ARG A 33 -11.94 -11.21 -10.66
CA ARG A 33 -13.29 -10.69 -10.86
C ARG A 33 -14.09 -11.74 -11.62
N GLN A 34 -15.06 -12.38 -10.97
CA GLN A 34 -16.04 -13.17 -11.72
C GLN A 34 -16.99 -12.21 -12.42
N ALA A 35 -17.09 -12.32 -13.74
CA ALA A 35 -18.07 -11.57 -14.49
C ALA A 35 -19.47 -12.11 -14.19
N ASP A 36 -20.33 -11.25 -13.66
CA ASP A 36 -21.77 -11.46 -13.79
C ASP A 36 -22.11 -11.26 -15.27
N ALA A 37 -22.46 -12.36 -15.94
CA ALA A 37 -22.69 -12.49 -17.38
C ALA A 37 -23.77 -11.55 -17.97
N SER A 38 -24.40 -10.71 -17.16
CA SER A 38 -25.53 -9.85 -17.52
C SER A 38 -25.24 -8.35 -17.56
N THR A 39 -24.07 -7.87 -17.11
CA THR A 39 -23.82 -6.41 -17.03
C THR A 39 -22.40 -5.92 -17.33
N ALA A 40 -21.43 -6.80 -17.60
CA ALA A 40 -20.05 -6.36 -17.76
C ALA A 40 -19.67 -6.06 -19.23
N ASN A 41 -18.97 -4.94 -19.42
CA ASN A 41 -18.28 -4.62 -20.66
C ASN A 41 -17.20 -5.71 -20.88
N PRO A 42 -17.03 -6.31 -22.08
CA PRO A 42 -16.13 -7.46 -22.28
C PRO A 42 -14.68 -7.23 -21.83
N GLU A 43 -14.20 -5.98 -21.87
CA GLU A 43 -12.86 -5.60 -21.42
C GLU A 43 -12.70 -5.61 -19.89
N GLU A 44 -13.79 -5.55 -19.11
CA GLU A 44 -13.75 -5.56 -17.63
C GLU A 44 -13.92 -6.97 -17.03
N ILE A 45 -14.27 -7.95 -17.85
CA ILE A 45 -14.58 -9.33 -17.46
C ILE A 45 -13.32 -10.12 -17.07
N ASP A 46 -12.15 -9.74 -17.62
CA ASP A 46 -10.89 -10.47 -17.45
C ASP A 46 -9.81 -9.69 -16.67
N ALA A 47 -10.18 -8.58 -16.01
CA ALA A 47 -9.21 -7.79 -15.26
C ALA A 47 -8.87 -8.45 -13.91
N GLU A 48 -7.86 -9.32 -13.90
CA GLU A 48 -7.19 -9.75 -12.67
C GLU A 48 -6.50 -8.54 -12.01
N ASP A 49 -6.76 -8.32 -10.73
CA ASP A 49 -6.15 -7.23 -9.95
C ASP A 49 -5.09 -7.84 -9.01
N LEU A 50 -3.88 -8.06 -9.55
CA LEU A 50 -2.69 -8.45 -8.81
C LEU A 50 -1.84 -7.20 -8.53
N ARG A 51 -1.72 -6.82 -7.26
CA ARG A 51 -1.19 -5.50 -6.90
C ARG A 51 -0.44 -5.50 -5.58
N LEU A 52 0.73 -4.88 -5.58
CA LEU A 52 1.53 -4.63 -4.37
C LEU A 52 1.29 -3.20 -3.88
N TYR A 53 0.89 -3.09 -2.62
CA TYR A 53 0.73 -1.83 -1.91
C TYR A 53 1.71 -1.76 -0.73
N VAL A 54 2.43 -0.65 -0.60
CA VAL A 54 3.26 -0.36 0.57
C VAL A 54 2.88 1.02 1.10
N GLY A 55 2.45 1.05 2.36
CA GLY A 55 1.96 2.25 2.98
C GLY A 55 2.10 2.23 4.49
N GLY A 56 1.69 3.32 5.11
CA GLY A 56 1.74 3.48 6.54
C GLY A 56 0.77 4.53 7.02
N MET A 57 0.69 4.69 8.32
CA MET A 57 -0.19 5.66 8.96
C MET A 57 0.59 6.44 10.02
N LEU A 58 0.35 7.74 10.06
CA LEU A 58 0.76 8.62 11.15
C LEU A 58 -0.48 9.02 11.95
N ASN A 59 -0.34 9.07 13.27
CA ASN A 59 -1.30 9.75 14.13
C ASN A 59 -0.81 11.18 14.29
N ILE A 60 -1.53 12.16 13.72
CA ILE A 60 -1.14 13.57 13.82
C ILE A 60 -1.67 14.17 15.11
N ALA A 61 -2.97 13.99 15.36
CA ALA A 61 -3.69 14.52 16.51
C ALA A 61 -4.88 13.61 16.83
N GLU A 62 -5.54 13.85 17.97
CA GLU A 62 -6.80 13.17 18.29
C GLU A 62 -7.84 13.45 17.20
N GLY A 63 -8.30 12.39 16.53
CA GLY A 63 -9.21 12.50 15.39
C GLY A 63 -8.55 12.76 14.03
N SER A 64 -7.23 12.94 13.93
CA SER A 64 -6.56 13.19 12.64
C SER A 64 -5.47 12.16 12.34
N ARG A 65 -5.55 11.54 11.15
CA ARG A 65 -4.61 10.53 10.67
C ARG A 65 -4.02 10.95 9.33
N GLU A 66 -2.75 10.61 9.09
CA GLU A 66 -2.14 10.73 7.77
C GLU A 66 -1.85 9.34 7.21
N PHE A 67 -2.38 9.03 6.04
CA PHE A 67 -2.02 7.84 5.29
C PHE A 67 -0.87 8.16 4.33
N LEU A 68 0.18 7.37 4.41
CA LEU A 68 1.35 7.46 3.56
C LEU A 68 1.38 6.27 2.62
N ARG A 69 1.84 6.50 1.40
CA ARG A 69 2.00 5.48 0.37
C ARG A 69 3.37 5.63 -0.26
N TRP A 70 4.15 4.56 -0.25
CA TRP A 70 5.44 4.48 -0.94
C TRP A 70 5.33 3.73 -2.26
N LEU A 71 4.45 2.73 -2.32
CA LEU A 71 4.34 1.86 -3.47
C LEU A 71 2.89 1.47 -3.73
N ASP A 72 2.51 1.47 -5.00
CA ASP A 72 1.18 1.07 -5.43
C ASP A 72 1.22 0.67 -6.92
N LEU A 73 1.53 -0.59 -7.21
CA LEU A 73 1.80 -1.07 -8.58
C LEU A 73 1.13 -2.40 -8.88
N ASN A 74 0.74 -2.57 -10.14
CA ASN A 74 0.26 -3.85 -10.66
C ASN A 74 1.46 -4.78 -10.91
N LEU A 75 1.23 -6.07 -10.73
CA LEU A 75 2.22 -7.12 -10.91
C LEU A 75 1.74 -8.10 -11.96
N GLU A 76 2.68 -8.89 -12.47
CA GLU A 76 2.42 -9.95 -13.43
C GLU A 76 2.85 -11.32 -12.86
N VAL A 77 2.28 -12.39 -13.41
CA VAL A 77 2.69 -13.75 -13.06
C VAL A 77 4.16 -13.94 -13.44
N GLY A 78 4.99 -14.30 -12.46
CA GLY A 78 6.43 -14.46 -12.62
C GLY A 78 7.24 -13.40 -11.89
N ASP A 79 6.61 -12.30 -11.46
CA ASP A 79 7.26 -11.31 -10.62
C ASP A 79 7.66 -11.88 -9.25
N GLU A 80 8.90 -11.60 -8.83
CA GLU A 80 9.39 -11.90 -7.50
C GLU A 80 9.46 -10.63 -6.65
N ILE A 81 8.79 -10.67 -5.50
CA ILE A 81 8.77 -9.58 -4.54
C ILE A 81 9.60 -9.99 -3.33
N THR A 82 10.62 -9.19 -3.01
CA THR A 82 11.38 -9.33 -1.77
C THR A 82 11.09 -8.14 -0.86
N ILE A 83 10.63 -8.41 0.35
CA ILE A 83 10.45 -7.39 1.40
C ILE A 83 11.40 -7.74 2.54
N LYS A 84 12.40 -6.88 2.74
CA LYS A 84 13.36 -7.01 3.81
C LYS A 84 13.04 -6.01 4.92
N ILE A 85 12.90 -6.53 6.14
CA ILE A 85 12.81 -5.71 7.35
C ILE A 85 14.23 -5.22 7.68
N ALA A 86 14.41 -3.91 7.73
CA ALA A 86 15.69 -3.27 7.98
C ALA A 86 15.62 -2.29 9.15
N ASP A 87 16.75 -2.11 9.83
CA ASP A 87 16.99 -0.92 10.65
C ASP A 87 17.69 0.13 9.78
N ALA A 88 16.96 1.16 9.39
CA ALA A 88 17.44 2.18 8.46
C ALA A 88 17.59 3.55 9.14
N ASN A 89 18.66 4.27 8.77
CA ASN A 89 18.85 5.67 9.18
C ASN A 89 18.16 6.65 8.22
N THR A 90 17.99 6.25 6.97
CA THR A 90 17.38 7.02 5.88
C THR A 90 16.32 6.17 5.18
N VAL A 91 15.25 6.83 4.76
CA VAL A 91 14.08 6.23 4.09
C VAL A 91 13.68 7.12 2.92
N ASP A 92 12.99 6.54 1.94
CA ASP A 92 12.51 7.29 0.78
C ASP A 92 11.26 8.09 1.13
N MET A 93 11.01 9.17 0.39
CA MET A 93 9.78 9.95 0.57
C MET A 93 8.56 9.17 0.03
N PRO A 94 7.41 9.21 0.71
CA PRO A 94 6.19 8.59 0.20
C PRO A 94 5.71 9.32 -1.08
N ILE A 95 5.30 8.56 -2.09
CA ILE A 95 4.74 9.06 -3.35
C ILE A 95 3.37 9.74 -3.16
N ARG A 96 2.65 9.41 -2.08
CA ARG A 96 1.37 10.05 -1.73
C ARG A 96 1.21 10.18 -0.23
N ARG A 97 0.61 11.28 0.19
CA ARG A 97 0.22 11.59 1.57
C ARG A 97 -1.23 12.07 1.57
N GLU A 98 -2.06 11.50 2.43
CA GLU A 98 -3.48 11.85 2.53
C GLU A 98 -3.87 12.03 4.00
N LYS A 99 -4.30 13.24 4.35
CA LYS A 99 -4.81 13.53 5.69
C LYS A 99 -6.30 13.25 5.75
N VAL A 100 -6.72 12.53 6.78
CA VAL A 100 -8.12 12.19 7.02
C VAL A 100 -8.49 12.64 8.42
N GLU A 101 -9.50 13.51 8.48
CA GLU A 101 -10.16 13.93 9.72
C GLU A 101 -11.29 12.94 10.02
N LEU A 102 -11.24 12.31 11.19
CA LEU A 102 -12.27 11.44 11.69
C LEU A 102 -13.32 12.29 12.39
N ASN A 103 -14.40 12.59 11.67
CA ASN A 103 -15.60 13.13 12.30
C ASN A 103 -16.22 12.04 13.16
N PHE A 104 -15.92 12.02 14.46
CA PHE A 104 -16.65 11.23 15.43
C PHE A 104 -18.08 11.78 15.55
N SER A 105 -18.99 11.28 14.72
CA SER A 105 -20.40 11.32 15.08
C SER A 105 -20.65 10.19 16.07
N PRO A 106 -20.96 10.46 17.34
CA PRO A 106 -21.42 9.41 18.23
C PRO A 106 -22.67 8.81 17.59
N ARG A 107 -22.62 7.52 17.23
CA ARG A 107 -23.86 6.79 16.93
C ARG A 107 -24.69 6.85 18.21
N LYS A 108 -25.83 7.55 18.13
CA LYS A 108 -26.85 7.59 19.19
C LYS A 108 -27.43 6.20 19.42
#